data_AF-A0AA43P9N4-F1
#
_entry.id   AF-A0AA43P9N4-F1
#
_cell.length_a   1.000
_cell.length_b   1.000
_cell.length_c   1.000
_cell.angle_alpha   90.00
_cell.angle_beta   90.00
_cell.angle_gamma   90.00
#
_symmetry.space_group_name_H-M   'P 1'
#
loop_
_entity.id
_entity.type
_entity.pdbx_description
1 polymer ?
#
loop_
_entity_poly.entity_id
_entity_poly.type
_entity_poly.pdbx_seq_one_letter_code
_entity_poly.pdbx_strand_id
1 'polypeptide(L)'
;MPRGGKRVRSGPMPDPSSGASERRGYTLRSLPNTEYKGRPPKFPLPPYVLRDFDKDSQEWVEDRAGSESWNERESELWGQLWRLPQARAWKQPQLKYLHYQIASYVRECVVCESPSAKAADVAVKIRLEDRIGLSEAGLQALGWKISEDNVDMASHEVPATDAEASESGMDTKIVQFPRRLRA
;
A
#
# COMPACT_ATOMS: atom_id res chain seq x y z
N MET A 1 37.39 21.81 5.23
CA MET A 1 36.47 20.65 5.17
C MET A 1 35.41 20.92 4.10
N PRO A 2 35.22 20.05 3.09
CA PRO A 2 34.13 20.24 2.14
C PRO A 2 32.80 19.93 2.85
N ARG A 3 31.93 20.94 3.00
CA ARG A 3 30.56 20.75 3.48
C ARG A 3 29.77 20.02 2.39
N GLY A 4 29.39 18.78 2.64
CA GLY A 4 28.53 18.01 1.73
C GLY A 4 27.26 18.79 1.42
N GLY A 5 26.98 19.00 0.13
CA GLY A 5 25.83 19.75 -0.33
C GLY A 5 24.52 19.18 0.21
N LYS A 6 23.54 20.07 0.38
CA LYS A 6 22.16 19.74 0.79
C LYS A 6 21.66 18.59 -0.08
N ARG A 7 21.47 17.41 0.52
CA ARG A 7 20.90 16.28 -0.20
C ARG A 7 19.45 16.61 -0.50
N VAL A 8 18.94 16.14 -1.64
CA VAL A 8 17.50 16.27 -1.98
C VAL A 8 16.59 15.74 -0.86
N ARG A 9 17.11 14.87 0.01
CA ARG A 9 16.45 14.28 1.19
C ARG A 9 16.91 14.83 2.56
N SER A 10 17.66 15.93 2.63
CA SER A 10 18.08 16.51 3.92
C SER A 10 17.16 17.65 4.36
N GLY A 11 16.28 17.35 5.32
CA GLY A 11 15.35 18.27 5.98
C GLY A 11 14.02 17.58 6.29
N PRO A 12 13.29 18.00 7.35
CA PRO A 12 11.91 17.57 7.55
C PRO A 12 11.09 17.86 6.30
N MET A 13 10.28 16.91 5.85
CA MET A 13 9.43 17.14 4.68
C MET A 13 8.45 18.27 4.98
N PRO A 14 8.21 19.19 4.02
CA PRO A 14 7.27 20.28 4.21
C PRO A 14 5.89 19.73 4.58
N ASP A 15 5.34 20.21 5.69
CA ASP A 15 4.00 19.82 6.12
C ASP A 15 2.97 20.34 5.09
N PRO A 16 2.18 19.45 4.46
CA PRO A 16 1.18 19.83 3.45
C PRO A 16 0.02 20.67 4.01
N SER A 17 -0.20 20.64 5.33
CA SER A 17 -1.22 21.46 6.01
C SER A 17 -0.69 22.80 6.52
N SER A 18 0.61 23.08 6.37
CA SER A 18 1.21 24.33 6.83
C SER A 18 1.01 25.47 5.84
N GLY A 19 0.69 26.67 6.35
CA GLY A 19 0.56 27.88 5.52
C GLY A 19 1.85 28.28 4.77
N ALA A 20 3.01 27.72 5.14
CA ALA A 20 4.26 27.90 4.41
C ALA A 20 4.33 27.04 3.13
N SER A 21 3.70 25.86 3.12
CA SER A 21 3.56 24.99 1.93
C SER A 21 2.45 25.49 1.01
N GLU A 22 1.37 26.03 1.58
CA GLU A 22 0.28 26.68 0.83
C GLU A 22 0.79 27.92 0.05
N ARG A 23 1.62 28.76 0.69
CA ARG A 23 2.33 29.88 0.00
C ARG A 23 3.30 29.44 -1.09
N ARG A 24 3.73 28.17 -1.08
CA ARG A 24 4.59 27.56 -2.12
C ARG A 24 3.79 26.84 -3.20
N GLY A 25 2.44 26.88 -3.16
CA GLY A 25 1.57 26.22 -4.14
C GLY A 25 1.59 24.69 -4.07
N TYR A 26 2.04 24.12 -2.95
CA TYR A 26 2.13 22.68 -2.76
C TYR A 26 0.78 22.14 -2.26
N THR A 27 -0.16 21.94 -3.18
CA THR A 27 -1.44 21.26 -2.88
C THR A 27 -1.32 19.79 -3.31
N LEU A 28 -1.44 18.86 -2.36
CA LEU A 28 -1.47 17.44 -2.68
C LEU A 28 -2.70 17.13 -3.54
N ARG A 29 -2.50 16.48 -4.69
CA ARG A 29 -3.56 15.97 -5.53
C ARG A 29 -4.23 14.79 -4.82
N SER A 30 -5.51 14.94 -4.52
CA SER A 30 -6.31 13.88 -3.90
C SER A 30 -6.62 12.76 -4.89
N LEU A 31 -6.22 11.55 -4.55
CA LEU A 31 -6.62 10.31 -5.22
C LEU A 31 -7.82 9.72 -4.46
N PRO A 32 -8.91 9.35 -5.14
CA PRO A 32 -10.06 8.73 -4.47
C PRO A 32 -9.67 7.37 -3.89
N ASN A 33 -10.15 7.02 -2.70
CA ASN A 33 -9.85 5.75 -2.02
C ASN A 33 -10.64 4.55 -2.57
N THR A 34 -11.09 4.66 -3.82
CA THR A 34 -11.78 3.60 -4.52
C THR A 34 -10.81 2.87 -5.45
N GLU A 35 -11.07 1.60 -5.70
CA GLU A 35 -10.26 0.83 -6.65
C GLU A 35 -10.26 1.47 -8.05
N TYR A 36 -9.13 1.36 -8.75
CA TYR A 36 -9.06 1.71 -10.15
C TYR A 36 -9.67 0.61 -11.02
N LYS A 37 -10.70 0.99 -11.79
CA LYS A 37 -11.47 0.06 -12.65
C LYS A 37 -10.92 -0.03 -14.10
N GLY A 38 -9.86 0.69 -14.43
CA GLY A 38 -9.34 0.70 -15.80
C GLY A 38 -8.43 -0.50 -16.09
N ARG A 39 -8.22 -0.79 -17.39
CA ARG A 39 -7.35 -1.89 -17.82
C ARG A 39 -5.87 -1.58 -17.52
N PRO A 40 -5.15 -2.50 -16.84
CA PRO A 40 -3.70 -2.40 -16.69
C PRO A 40 -3.00 -2.35 -18.06
N PRO A 41 -1.91 -1.60 -18.23
CA PRO A 41 -1.07 -1.72 -19.42
C PRO A 41 -0.43 -3.12 -19.49
N LYS A 42 0.04 -3.49 -20.68
CA LYS A 42 0.84 -4.70 -20.86
C LYS A 42 2.08 -4.62 -19.96
N PHE A 43 2.40 -5.71 -19.27
CA PHE A 43 3.61 -5.80 -18.45
C PHE A 43 4.85 -5.50 -19.32
N PRO A 44 5.67 -4.49 -18.98
CA PRO A 44 6.71 -4.00 -19.87
C PRO A 44 8.02 -4.79 -19.80
N LEU A 45 8.23 -5.60 -18.76
CA LEU A 45 9.43 -6.42 -18.63
C LEU A 45 9.28 -7.74 -19.40
N PRO A 46 10.38 -8.28 -19.94
CA PRO A 46 10.35 -9.63 -20.53
C PRO A 46 10.05 -10.67 -19.43
N PRO A 47 9.48 -11.82 -19.80
CA PRO A 47 9.30 -12.94 -18.88
C PRO A 47 10.62 -13.28 -18.17
N TYR A 48 10.53 -13.58 -16.88
CA TYR A 48 11.65 -14.07 -16.11
C TYR A 48 11.91 -15.54 -16.46
N VAL A 49 13.20 -15.89 -16.59
CA VAL A 49 13.64 -17.25 -16.94
C VAL A 49 14.56 -17.74 -15.84
N LEU A 50 14.11 -18.74 -15.09
CA LEU A 50 14.91 -19.43 -14.09
C LEU A 50 15.85 -20.40 -14.81
N ARG A 51 17.12 -20.30 -14.47
CA ARG A 51 18.16 -21.18 -14.96
C ARG A 51 18.97 -21.66 -13.79
N ASP A 52 19.08 -22.96 -13.66
CA ASP A 52 19.91 -23.60 -12.66
C ASP A 52 21.14 -24.19 -13.33
N PHE A 53 22.29 -24.02 -12.68
CA PHE A 53 23.52 -24.63 -13.16
C PHE A 53 23.57 -26.07 -12.66
N ASP A 54 23.45 -27.01 -13.58
CA ASP A 54 23.63 -28.42 -13.29
C ASP A 54 25.13 -28.73 -13.20
N LYS A 55 25.55 -29.22 -12.03
CA LYS A 55 26.97 -29.50 -11.75
C LYS A 55 27.48 -30.73 -12.47
N ASP A 56 26.59 -31.68 -12.79
CA ASP A 56 26.97 -32.95 -13.40
C ASP A 56 27.14 -32.80 -14.92
N SER A 57 26.19 -32.14 -15.58
CA SER A 57 26.28 -31.82 -17.01
C SER A 57 27.14 -30.59 -17.30
N GLN A 58 27.45 -29.76 -16.29
CA GLN A 58 28.11 -28.45 -16.42
C GLN A 58 27.38 -27.47 -17.34
N GLU A 59 26.06 -27.62 -17.47
CA GLU A 59 25.21 -26.79 -18.32
C GLU A 59 24.20 -25.97 -17.50
N TRP A 60 23.77 -24.85 -18.07
CA TRP A 60 22.65 -24.09 -17.54
C TRP A 60 21.35 -24.68 -18.07
N VAL A 61 20.58 -25.31 -17.19
CA VAL A 61 19.28 -25.90 -17.51
C VAL A 61 18.19 -24.89 -17.18
N GLU A 62 17.29 -24.65 -18.13
CA GLU A 62 16.13 -23.78 -17.89
C GLU A 62 15.06 -24.52 -17.09
N ASP A 63 14.69 -24.00 -15.92
CA ASP A 63 13.52 -24.46 -15.19
C ASP A 63 12.27 -23.81 -15.77
N ARG A 64 11.62 -24.52 -16.70
CA ARG A 64 10.40 -24.03 -17.33
C ARG A 64 9.26 -23.87 -16.32
N ALA A 65 9.07 -24.83 -15.40
CA ALA A 65 7.97 -24.79 -14.45
C ALA A 65 8.16 -23.67 -13.42
N GLY A 66 9.39 -23.50 -12.91
CA GLY A 66 9.75 -22.37 -12.06
C GLY A 66 9.58 -21.04 -12.79
N SER A 67 10.01 -20.93 -14.04
CA SER A 67 9.82 -19.72 -14.85
C SER A 67 8.34 -19.38 -15.05
N GLU A 68 7.50 -20.37 -15.35
CA GLU A 68 6.05 -20.17 -15.52
C GLU A 68 5.40 -19.67 -14.22
N SER A 69 5.66 -20.34 -13.09
CA SER A 69 5.12 -19.92 -11.79
C SER A 69 5.57 -18.51 -11.38
N TRP A 70 6.82 -18.13 -11.67
CA TRP A 70 7.33 -16.79 -11.43
C TRP A 70 6.56 -15.73 -12.24
N ASN A 71 6.39 -15.97 -13.54
CA ASN A 71 5.72 -15.03 -14.45
C ASN A 71 4.21 -14.91 -14.15
N GLU A 72 3.58 -15.99 -13.67
CA GLU A 72 2.21 -15.96 -13.18
C GLU A 72 2.09 -15.06 -11.95
N ARG A 73 2.99 -15.22 -10.97
CA ARG A 73 3.04 -14.39 -9.77
C ARG A 73 3.27 -12.91 -10.08
N GLU A 74 4.17 -12.60 -11.02
CA GLU A 74 4.38 -11.22 -11.48
C GLU A 74 3.11 -10.64 -12.12
N SER A 75 2.41 -11.43 -12.93
CA SER A 75 1.18 -11.00 -13.59
C SER A 75 0.06 -10.71 -12.58
N GLU A 76 -0.05 -11.54 -11.53
CA GLU A 76 -0.99 -11.35 -10.43
C GLU A 76 -0.69 -10.04 -9.67
N LEU A 77 0.55 -9.84 -9.22
CA LEU A 77 0.99 -8.64 -8.51
C LEU A 77 0.81 -7.38 -9.36
N TRP A 78 1.12 -7.45 -10.65
CA TRP A 78 0.85 -6.36 -11.59
C TRP A 78 -0.65 -6.03 -11.63
N GLY A 79 -1.51 -7.04 -11.73
CA GLY A 79 -2.96 -6.86 -11.68
C GLY A 79 -3.43 -6.19 -10.39
N GLN A 80 -2.91 -6.62 -9.24
CA GLN A 80 -3.24 -6.06 -7.93
C GLN A 80 -2.81 -4.60 -7.80
N LEU A 81 -1.58 -4.26 -8.19
CA LEU A 81 -1.09 -2.87 -8.15
C LEU A 81 -1.96 -1.94 -8.97
N TRP A 82 -2.37 -2.38 -10.17
CA TRP A 82 -3.23 -1.57 -11.01
C TRP A 82 -4.67 -1.44 -10.49
N ARG A 83 -5.10 -2.15 -9.44
CA ARG A 83 -6.38 -1.89 -8.75
C ARG A 83 -6.27 -0.77 -7.72
N LEU A 84 -5.07 -0.39 -7.29
CA LEU A 84 -4.88 0.63 -6.27
C LEU A 84 -5.30 2.03 -6.76
N PRO A 85 -5.68 2.95 -5.85
CA PRO A 85 -5.97 4.35 -6.18
C PRO A 85 -4.91 5.04 -7.05
N GLN A 86 -3.63 4.75 -6.77
CA GLN A 86 -2.44 5.28 -7.42
C GLN A 86 -2.38 4.96 -8.92
N ALA A 87 -3.03 3.89 -9.36
CA ALA A 87 -3.10 3.51 -10.77
C ALA A 87 -3.73 4.61 -11.65
N ARG A 88 -4.63 5.44 -11.08
CA ARG A 88 -5.17 6.64 -11.76
C ARG A 88 -4.09 7.67 -12.07
N ALA A 89 -3.12 7.82 -11.19
CA ALA A 89 -1.96 8.68 -11.42
C ALA A 89 -1.03 8.06 -12.45
N TRP A 90 -0.67 6.79 -12.27
CA TRP A 90 0.25 6.08 -13.18
C TRP A 90 -0.25 5.97 -14.62
N LYS A 91 -1.58 5.98 -14.84
CA LYS A 91 -2.17 5.94 -16.19
C LYS A 91 -1.93 7.23 -16.99
N GLN A 92 -1.67 8.35 -16.32
CA GLN A 92 -1.55 9.65 -16.97
C GLN A 92 -0.31 9.69 -17.88
N PRO A 93 -0.40 10.36 -19.05
CA PRO A 93 0.73 10.44 -20.00
C PRO A 93 2.02 10.97 -19.36
N GLN A 94 1.91 11.92 -18.43
CA GLN A 94 3.05 12.53 -17.75
C GLN A 94 3.82 11.54 -16.87
N LEU A 95 3.15 10.51 -16.34
CA LEU A 95 3.72 9.53 -15.42
C LEU A 95 3.97 8.17 -16.07
N LYS A 96 3.80 8.06 -17.39
CA LYS A 96 4.02 6.82 -18.16
C LYS A 96 5.44 6.28 -17.99
N TYR A 97 6.43 7.15 -17.75
CA TYR A 97 7.82 6.74 -17.50
C TYR A 97 7.99 5.89 -16.23
N LEU A 98 7.03 5.93 -15.30
CA LEU A 98 7.06 5.10 -14.08
C LEU A 98 6.73 3.63 -14.36
N HIS A 99 6.13 3.28 -15.49
CA HIS A 99 5.66 1.91 -15.76
C HIS A 99 6.77 0.87 -15.62
N TYR A 100 7.98 1.20 -16.07
CA TYR A 100 9.13 0.33 -15.91
C TYR A 100 9.53 0.16 -14.43
N GLN A 101 9.46 1.23 -13.64
CA GLN A 101 9.79 1.19 -12.20
C GLN A 101 8.73 0.42 -11.39
N ILE A 102 7.45 0.56 -11.75
CA ILE A 102 6.36 -0.23 -11.16
C ILE A 102 6.56 -1.72 -11.50
N ALA A 103 6.94 -2.03 -12.74
CA ALA A 103 7.21 -3.41 -13.14
C ALA A 103 8.47 -3.98 -12.45
N SER A 104 9.53 -3.18 -12.28
CA SER A 104 10.68 -3.56 -11.46
C SER A 104 10.28 -3.83 -10.01
N TYR A 105 9.41 -3.00 -9.42
CA TYR A 105 8.90 -3.24 -8.07
C TYR A 105 8.18 -4.59 -7.95
N VAL A 106 7.34 -4.95 -8.94
CA VAL A 106 6.70 -6.26 -9.00
C VAL A 106 7.73 -7.39 -8.99
N ARG A 107 8.75 -7.31 -9.85
CA ARG A 107 9.82 -8.33 -9.92
C ARG A 107 10.56 -8.46 -8.60
N GLU A 108 10.88 -7.33 -7.96
CA GLU A 108 11.53 -7.32 -6.64
C GLU A 108 10.65 -7.87 -5.52
N CYS A 109 9.32 -7.72 -5.60
CA CYS A 109 8.41 -8.40 -4.68
C CYS A 109 8.53 -9.92 -4.80
N VAL A 110 8.54 -10.46 -6.03
CA VAL A 110 8.71 -11.92 -6.25
C VAL A 110 10.10 -12.39 -5.80
N VAL A 111 11.14 -11.60 -6.05
CA VAL A 111 12.50 -11.87 -5.51
C VAL A 111 12.48 -11.95 -3.98
N CYS A 112 11.81 -11.01 -3.31
CA CYS A 112 11.70 -10.99 -1.85
C CYS A 112 10.86 -12.14 -1.26
N GLU A 113 9.98 -12.76 -2.08
CA GLU A 113 9.20 -13.95 -1.69
C GLU A 113 10.04 -15.24 -1.77
N SER A 114 11.17 -15.22 -2.48
CA SER A 114 12.09 -16.37 -2.61
C SER A 114 12.83 -16.67 -1.30
N PRO A 115 13.09 -17.96 -0.97
CA PRO A 115 13.94 -18.32 0.17
C PRO A 115 15.39 -17.79 0.05
N SER A 116 15.84 -17.43 -1.15
CA SER A 116 17.17 -16.85 -1.39
C SER A 116 17.22 -15.32 -1.25
N ALA A 117 16.13 -14.67 -0.84
CA ALA A 117 16.04 -13.22 -0.73
C ALA A 117 17.07 -12.65 0.25
N LYS A 118 17.75 -11.58 -0.16
CA LYS A 118 18.77 -10.89 0.64
C LYS A 118 18.23 -9.57 1.15
N ALA A 119 18.84 -9.07 2.22
CA ALA A 119 18.54 -7.73 2.75
C ALA A 119 18.71 -6.62 1.69
N ALA A 120 19.61 -6.81 0.72
CA ALA A 120 19.78 -5.90 -0.40
C ALA A 120 18.53 -5.82 -1.30
N ASP A 121 17.86 -6.94 -1.55
CA ASP A 121 16.67 -7.02 -2.41
C ASP A 121 15.49 -6.28 -1.74
N VAL A 122 15.30 -6.52 -0.43
CA VAL A 122 14.32 -5.77 0.38
C VAL A 122 14.59 -4.27 0.35
N ALA A 123 15.86 -3.86 0.42
CA ALA A 123 16.23 -2.45 0.32
C ALA A 123 15.99 -1.86 -1.09
N VAL A 124 16.09 -2.65 -2.17
CA VAL A 124 15.67 -2.22 -3.52
C VAL A 124 14.16 -2.04 -3.56
N LYS A 125 13.39 -3.03 -3.08
CA LYS A 125 11.92 -2.98 -3.02
C LYS A 125 11.41 -1.71 -2.32
N ILE A 126 11.89 -1.42 -1.11
CA ILE A 126 11.47 -0.23 -0.33
C ILE A 126 11.77 1.08 -1.10
N ARG A 127 12.93 1.18 -1.76
CA ARG A 127 13.28 2.37 -2.54
C ARG A 127 12.38 2.56 -3.76
N LEU A 128 11.99 1.46 -4.40
CA LEU A 128 11.05 1.50 -5.52
C LEU A 128 9.65 1.88 -5.04
N GLU A 129 9.22 1.37 -3.88
CA GLU A 129 7.95 1.70 -3.24
C GLU A 129 7.76 3.21 -3.04
N ASP A 130 8.78 3.89 -2.51
CA ASP A 130 8.80 5.35 -2.41
C ASP A 130 8.66 6.02 -3.77
N ARG A 131 9.38 5.52 -4.78
CA ARG A 131 9.48 6.16 -6.09
C ARG A 131 8.17 6.09 -6.89
N ILE A 132 7.38 5.05 -6.66
CA ILE A 132 6.09 4.86 -7.34
C ILE A 132 4.89 5.37 -6.53
N GLY A 133 5.12 5.88 -5.32
CA GLY A 133 4.07 6.48 -4.48
C GLY A 133 3.22 5.48 -3.72
N LEU A 134 3.80 4.34 -3.33
CA LEU A 134 3.12 3.36 -2.48
C LEU A 134 3.37 3.60 -0.99
N SER A 135 4.52 4.15 -0.62
CA SER A 135 4.81 4.54 0.76
C SER A 135 4.23 5.92 1.08
N GLU A 136 4.03 6.23 2.36
CA GLU A 136 3.60 7.56 2.82
C GLU A 136 4.56 8.66 2.34
N ALA A 137 5.86 8.42 2.42
CA ALA A 137 6.88 9.34 1.94
C ALA A 137 6.83 9.51 0.41
N GLY A 138 6.55 8.43 -0.33
CA GLY A 138 6.37 8.45 -1.78
C GLY A 138 5.13 9.22 -2.21
N LEU A 139 4.00 9.03 -1.52
CA LEU A 139 2.77 9.77 -1.72
C LEU A 139 3.03 11.26 -1.55
N GLN A 140 3.62 11.67 -0.43
CA GLN A 140 3.99 13.07 -0.20
C GLN A 140 4.95 13.58 -1.29
N ALA A 141 6.03 12.86 -1.60
CA ALA A 141 7.01 13.30 -2.60
C ALA A 141 6.41 13.52 -4.01
N LEU A 142 5.42 12.70 -4.40
CA LEU A 142 4.71 12.84 -5.67
C LEU A 142 3.55 13.84 -5.61
N GLY A 143 3.33 14.44 -4.44
CA GLY A 143 2.26 15.39 -4.21
C GLY A 143 0.89 14.71 -4.21
N TRP A 144 0.77 13.47 -3.75
CA TRP A 144 -0.48 12.71 -3.69
C TRP A 144 -0.97 12.58 -2.25
N LYS A 145 -2.28 12.59 -2.09
CA LYS A 145 -2.97 12.20 -0.85
C LYS A 145 -4.08 11.23 -1.22
N ILE A 146 -4.27 10.17 -0.44
CA ILE A 146 -5.47 9.32 -0.58
C ILE A 146 -6.57 10.02 0.20
N SER A 147 -7.68 10.36 -0.46
CA SER A 147 -8.85 10.94 0.22
C SER A 147 -9.39 9.96 1.25
N GLU A 148 -9.88 10.42 2.39
CA GLU A 148 -10.79 9.60 3.19
C GLU A 148 -12.09 9.49 2.38
N ASP A 149 -12.53 8.26 2.09
CA ASP A 149 -13.88 8.09 1.58
C ASP A 149 -14.82 8.55 2.70
N ASN A 150 -15.69 9.52 2.43
CA ASN A 150 -16.93 9.68 3.19
C ASN A 150 -17.84 8.49 2.87
N VAL A 151 -17.44 7.28 3.27
CA VAL A 151 -18.39 6.22 3.52
C VAL A 151 -18.98 6.55 4.87
N ASP A 152 -20.14 7.21 4.84
CA ASP A 152 -20.98 7.38 6.01
C ASP A 152 -21.07 6.04 6.75
N MET A 153 -20.46 5.98 7.94
CA MET A 153 -20.67 4.93 8.93
C MET A 153 -22.13 4.83 9.40
N ALA A 154 -23.05 5.57 8.77
CA ALA A 154 -24.49 5.63 9.06
C ALA A 154 -25.33 4.56 8.33
N SER A 155 -24.75 3.43 7.91
CA SER A 155 -25.53 2.29 7.37
C SER A 155 -25.79 1.17 8.39
N HIS A 156 -25.38 1.36 9.65
CA HIS A 156 -25.81 0.54 10.79
C HIS A 156 -26.31 1.40 11.95
N GLU A 157 -27.19 2.37 11.68
CA GLU A 157 -28.17 2.78 12.67
C GLU A 157 -29.56 2.58 12.06
N VAL A 158 -30.21 1.50 12.49
CA VAL A 158 -31.66 1.38 12.34
C VAL A 158 -32.24 2.58 13.10
N PRO A 159 -33.06 3.44 12.47
CA PRO A 159 -33.64 4.57 13.17
C PRO A 159 -34.71 4.02 14.11
N ALA A 160 -34.41 4.01 15.41
CA ALA A 160 -35.42 3.86 16.44
C ALA A 160 -36.06 5.23 16.69
N THR A 161 -37.03 5.60 15.87
CA THR A 161 -37.97 6.67 16.22
C THR A 161 -39.18 6.09 16.95
N ASP A 162 -39.40 6.69 18.12
CA ASP A 162 -40.66 6.88 18.84
C ASP A 162 -41.18 5.77 19.78
N ALA A 163 -40.83 5.93 21.06
CA ALA A 163 -41.77 5.77 22.16
C ALA A 163 -41.46 6.82 23.26
N GLU A 164 -42.22 7.90 23.25
CA GLU A 164 -42.23 8.94 24.28
C GLU A 164 -42.68 8.41 25.66
N ALA A 165 -42.14 9.06 26.69
CA ALA A 165 -42.74 9.44 27.97
C ALA A 165 -43.42 8.38 28.86
N SER A 166 -42.91 8.21 30.09
CA SER A 166 -43.54 8.80 31.29
C SER A 166 -42.94 8.27 32.60
N GLU A 167 -42.54 9.22 33.46
CA GLU A 167 -42.69 9.27 34.92
C GLU A 167 -42.26 8.14 35.86
N SER A 168 -41.39 8.56 36.79
CA SER A 168 -41.58 8.49 38.25
C SER A 168 -41.28 7.16 38.98
N GLY A 169 -40.76 7.33 40.19
CA GLY A 169 -40.03 6.30 40.94
C GLY A 169 -40.86 5.15 41.48
N MET A 170 -40.20 4.02 41.72
CA MET A 170 -40.32 3.29 42.98
C MET A 170 -39.25 2.19 43.09
N ASP A 171 -38.42 2.36 44.12
CA ASP A 171 -37.95 1.35 45.07
C ASP A 171 -38.31 -0.12 44.77
N THR A 172 -37.33 -1.02 44.61
CA THR A 172 -37.44 -2.41 45.07
C THR A 172 -36.08 -3.17 45.07
N LYS A 173 -35.56 -3.33 46.29
CA LYS A 173 -34.93 -4.54 46.87
C LYS A 173 -33.77 -5.22 46.12
N ILE A 174 -32.56 -4.91 46.61
CA ILE A 174 -31.38 -5.77 46.53
C ILE A 174 -31.69 -7.14 47.17
N VAL A 175 -31.65 -8.20 46.36
CA VAL A 175 -31.74 -9.59 46.86
C VAL A 175 -30.33 -10.08 47.21
N GLN A 176 -30.11 -10.23 48.51
CA GLN A 176 -28.88 -10.68 49.13
C GLN A 176 -28.83 -12.22 49.13
N PHE A 177 -27.84 -12.84 48.47
CA PHE A 177 -27.59 -14.28 48.57
C PHE A 177 -26.56 -14.60 49.67
N PRO A 178 -26.77 -15.66 50.47
CA PRO A 178 -26.12 -15.83 51.77
C PRO A 178 -24.68 -16.35 51.69
N ARG A 179 -23.81 -15.77 52.53
CA ARG A 179 -22.48 -16.29 52.88
C ARG A 179 -22.59 -17.72 53.43
N ARG A 180 -21.84 -18.65 52.85
CA ARG A 180 -21.49 -19.92 53.52
C ARG A 180 -20.03 -19.86 53.98
N LEU A 181 -19.88 -19.75 55.30
CA LEU A 181 -18.68 -20.15 56.05
C LEU A 181 -18.70 -21.67 56.24
N ARG A 182 -17.52 -22.30 56.10
CA ARG A 182 -17.09 -23.58 56.71
C ARG A 182 -15.67 -23.85 56.16
N ALA A 183 -14.70 -24.35 56.90
CA ALA A 183 -14.51 -24.58 58.33
C ALA A 183 -12.99 -24.65 58.54
#